data_AF-A0A2M7ZBK9-F1
#
_entry.id   AF-A0A2M7ZBK9-F1
#
_cell.length_a   1.000
_cell.length_b   1.000
_cell.length_c   1.000
_cell.angle_alpha   90.00
_cell.angle_beta   90.00
_cell.angle_gamma   90.00
#
_symmetry.space_group_name_H-M   'P 1'
#
loop_
_entity.id
_entity.type
_entity.pdbx_description
1 polymer ?
#
loop_
_entity_poly.entity_id
_entity_poly.type
_entity_poly.pdbx_seq_one_letter_code
_entity_poly.pdbx_strand_id
1 'polypeptide(L)'
;KAIVQPQNVFEILYRAEDITSFHLSVLRLREADLVIRPPVRHLTWADFDMTSEIIAAGEQVAKENLTEIKKLINRNSYLFEFEHFIRKFKSLS
;
A
#
# COMPACT_ATOMS: atom_id res chain seq x y z
N LYS A 1 -24.48 22.79 5.87
CA LYS A 1 -23.98 21.79 6.84
C LYS A 1 -23.46 22.55 8.05
N ALA A 2 -23.99 22.28 9.25
CA ALA A 2 -23.49 22.93 10.47
C ALA A 2 -22.02 22.53 10.69
N ILE A 3 -21.17 23.51 10.98
CA ILE A 3 -19.78 23.25 11.35
C ILE A 3 -19.81 22.77 12.80
N VAL A 4 -19.67 21.46 13.00
CA VAL A 4 -19.57 20.87 14.34
C VAL A 4 -18.22 21.25 14.92
N GLN A 5 -18.23 22.22 15.82
CA GLN A 5 -17.06 22.64 16.57
C GLN A 5 -16.58 21.46 17.42
N PRO A 6 -15.26 21.18 17.46
CA PRO A 6 -14.71 20.12 18.28
C PRO A 6 -14.97 20.41 19.76
N GLN A 7 -15.38 19.40 20.51
CA GLN A 7 -15.81 19.53 21.90
C GLN A 7 -14.64 19.50 22.88
N ASN A 8 -13.48 18.96 22.49
CA ASN A 8 -12.29 18.89 23.33
C ASN A 8 -10.97 18.83 22.51
N VAL A 9 -9.85 18.99 23.21
CA VAL A 9 -8.50 18.97 22.61
C VAL A 9 -8.15 17.64 21.95
N PHE A 10 -8.62 16.51 22.50
CA PHE A 10 -8.36 15.19 21.92
C PHE A 10 -9.01 15.04 20.55
N GLU A 11 -10.24 15.54 20.37
CA GLU A 11 -10.92 15.52 19.07
C GLU A 11 -10.17 16.33 18.02
N ILE A 12 -9.60 17.47 18.40
CA ILE A 12 -8.74 18.27 17.51
C ILE A 12 -7.49 17.49 17.13
N LEU A 13 -6.85 16.85 18.11
CA LEU A 13 -5.63 16.06 17.90
C LEU A 13 -5.88 14.87 16.96
N TYR A 14 -6.92 14.07 17.21
CA TYR A 14 -7.26 12.93 16.37
C TYR A 14 -7.63 13.35 14.94
N ARG A 15 -8.41 14.42 14.77
CA ARG A 15 -8.73 14.95 13.43
C ARG A 15 -7.47 15.42 12.69
N ALA A 16 -6.54 16.07 13.38
CA ALA A 16 -5.28 16.50 12.79
C ALA A 16 -4.40 15.31 12.38
N GLU A 17 -4.36 14.26 13.21
CA GLU A 17 -3.70 13.00 12.92
C GLU A 17 -4.31 12.31 11.69
N ASP A 18 -5.64 12.18 11.63
CA ASP A 18 -6.36 11.55 10.51
C ASP A 18 -6.08 12.26 9.18
N ILE A 19 -6.14 13.60 9.18
CA ILE A 19 -5.84 14.42 8.00
C ILE A 19 -4.40 14.19 7.55
N THR A 20 -3.45 14.24 8.48
CA THR A 20 -2.03 14.03 8.18
C THR A 20 -1.79 12.63 7.61
N SER A 21 -2.32 11.61 8.28
CA SER A 21 -2.23 10.20 7.87
C SER A 21 -2.86 9.97 6.50
N PHE A 22 -3.97 10.62 6.19
CA PHE A 22 -4.61 10.57 4.88
C PHE A 22 -3.70 11.15 3.79
N HIS A 23 -3.19 12.36 3.99
CA HIS A 23 -2.32 13.01 3.00
C HIS A 23 -1.00 12.25 2.79
N LEU A 24 -0.37 11.75 3.86
CA LEU A 24 0.81 10.91 3.77
C LEU A 24 0.53 9.61 3.02
N SER A 25 -0.63 9.00 3.24
CA SER A 25 -1.04 7.80 2.52
C SER A 25 -1.27 8.10 1.04
N VAL A 26 -1.90 9.23 0.69
CA VAL A 26 -2.07 9.65 -0.70
C VAL A 26 -0.72 9.86 -1.39
N LEU A 27 0.25 10.49 -0.72
CA LEU A 27 1.59 10.67 -1.28
C LEU A 27 2.28 9.33 -1.54
N ARG A 28 2.30 8.41 -0.57
CA ARG A 28 2.86 7.07 -0.74
C ARG A 28 2.18 6.29 -1.87
N LEU A 29 0.86 6.41 -1.99
CA LEU A 29 0.10 5.74 -3.05
C LEU A 29 0.42 6.27 -4.45
N ARG A 30 0.90 7.51 -4.60
CA ARG A 30 1.33 8.05 -5.91
C ARG A 30 2.62 7.42 -6.42
N GLU A 31 3.47 6.96 -5.50
CA GLU A 31 4.79 6.38 -5.82
C GLU A 31 4.77 4.85 -5.88
N ALA A 32 3.66 4.22 -5.51
CA ALA A 32 3.55 2.76 -5.47
C ALA A 32 3.49 2.15 -6.88
N ASP A 33 4.31 1.12 -7.16
CA ASP A 33 4.26 0.37 -8.42
C ASP A 33 2.94 -0.42 -8.60
N LEU A 34 2.32 -0.85 -7.50
CA LEU A 34 1.04 -1.55 -7.49
C LEU A 34 0.29 -1.27 -6.18
N VAL A 35 -1.00 -0.96 -6.29
CA VAL A 35 -1.89 -0.71 -5.15
C VAL A 35 -3.00 -1.76 -5.14
N ILE A 36 -3.03 -2.59 -4.11
CA ILE A 36 -4.08 -3.60 -3.88
C ILE A 36 -5.05 -3.07 -2.82
N ARG A 37 -6.36 -3.11 -3.09
CA ARG A 37 -7.40 -2.57 -2.19
C ARG A 37 -8.47 -3.63 -1.89
N PRO A 38 -8.29 -4.44 -0.83
CA PRO A 38 -9.32 -5.37 -0.39
C PRO A 38 -10.61 -4.63 0.01
N PRO A 39 -11.80 -5.22 -0.20
CA PRO A 39 -13.11 -4.58 0.05
C PRO A 39 -13.50 -4.55 1.54
N VAL A 40 -12.57 -4.17 2.43
CA VAL A 40 -12.73 -4.15 3.89
C VAL A 40 -12.77 -2.74 4.50
N ARG A 41 -12.85 -1.70 3.67
CA ARG A 41 -12.78 -0.28 4.09
C ARG A 41 -13.89 0.15 5.06
N HIS A 42 -14.97 -0.61 5.14
CA HIS A 42 -16.07 -0.34 6.06
C HIS A 42 -15.77 -0.84 7.49
N LEU A 43 -14.74 -1.67 7.66
CA LEU A 43 -14.27 -2.16 8.94
C LEU A 43 -13.26 -1.18 9.53
N THR A 44 -13.28 -1.08 10.85
CA THR A 44 -12.36 -0.32 11.67
C THR A 44 -11.22 -1.21 12.17
N TRP A 45 -10.17 -0.59 12.70
CA TRP A 45 -9.05 -1.31 13.30
C TRP A 45 -9.46 -2.12 14.55
N ALA A 46 -10.63 -1.84 15.13
CA ALA A 46 -11.12 -2.46 16.36
C ALA A 46 -12.07 -3.64 16.12
N ASP A 47 -12.39 -3.96 14.86
CA ASP A 47 -13.30 -5.07 14.49
C ASP A 47 -12.57 -6.42 14.50
N PHE A 48 -12.01 -6.80 15.66
CA PHE A 48 -11.21 -8.01 15.83
C PHE A 48 -11.98 -9.31 15.56
N ASP A 49 -13.30 -9.30 15.73
CA ASP A 49 -14.15 -10.45 15.47
C ASP A 49 -14.23 -10.79 13.96
N MET A 50 -13.89 -9.84 13.08
CA MET A 50 -13.92 -9.99 11.62
C MET A 50 -12.54 -10.35 11.02
N THR A 51 -11.59 -10.75 11.86
CA THR A 51 -10.20 -11.00 11.44
C THR A 51 -10.11 -12.02 10.30
N SER A 52 -10.88 -13.10 10.37
CA SER A 52 -10.89 -14.16 9.36
C SER A 52 -11.35 -13.64 8.00
N GLU A 53 -12.40 -12.83 7.99
CA GLU A 53 -12.97 -12.21 6.79
C GLU A 53 -12.02 -11.20 6.18
N ILE A 54 -11.33 -10.40 7.01
CA ILE A 54 -10.32 -9.44 6.56
C ILE A 54 -9.16 -10.16 5.85
N ILE A 55 -8.65 -11.24 6.45
CA ILE A 55 -7.57 -12.04 5.87
C ILE A 55 -8.03 -12.68 4.55
N ALA A 56 -9.21 -13.30 4.54
CA ALA A 56 -9.75 -13.94 3.34
C ALA A 56 -9.95 -12.94 2.18
N ALA A 57 -10.46 -11.74 2.47
CA ALA A 57 -10.59 -10.67 1.49
C ALA A 57 -9.23 -10.21 0.95
N GLY A 58 -8.23 -10.10 1.82
CA GLY A 58 -6.85 -9.80 1.43
C GLY A 58 -6.26 -10.87 0.52
N GLU A 59 -6.40 -12.14 0.88
CA GLU A 59 -5.93 -13.27 0.07
C GLU A 59 -6.58 -13.31 -1.31
N GLN A 60 -7.89 -13.11 -1.37
CA GLN A 60 -8.63 -13.18 -2.64
C GLN A 60 -8.14 -12.12 -3.62
N VAL A 61 -8.06 -10.86 -3.18
CA VAL A 61 -7.61 -9.77 -4.06
C VAL A 61 -6.13 -9.93 -4.40
N ALA A 62 -5.30 -10.43 -3.48
CA ALA A 62 -3.90 -10.75 -3.80
C ALA A 62 -3.78 -11.83 -4.88
N LYS A 63 -4.58 -12.91 -4.79
CA LYS A 63 -4.63 -14.00 -5.79
C LYS A 63 -5.04 -13.47 -7.17
N GLU A 64 -6.05 -12.60 -7.21
CA GLU A 64 -6.51 -11.95 -8.46
C GLU A 64 -5.42 -11.08 -9.11
N ASN A 65 -4.52 -10.50 -8.31
CA ASN A 65 -3.44 -9.63 -8.78
C ASN A 65 -2.09 -10.36 -8.96
N LEU A 66 -2.03 -11.68 -8.84
CA LEU A 66 -0.77 -12.45 -8.91
C LEU A 66 0.03 -12.20 -10.18
N THR A 67 -0.64 -11.98 -11.31
CA THR A 67 0.03 -11.70 -12.59
C THR A 67 0.82 -10.39 -12.53
N GLU A 68 0.22 -9.31 -12.01
CA GLU A 68 0.88 -8.01 -11.88
C GLU A 68 2.01 -8.06 -10.84
N ILE A 69 1.79 -8.76 -9.73
CA ILE A 69 2.83 -9.00 -8.72
C ILE A 69 4.04 -9.70 -9.35
N LYS A 70 3.82 -10.78 -10.12
CA LYS A 70 4.90 -11.51 -10.80
C LYS A 70 5.65 -10.66 -11.82
N LYS A 71 4.96 -9.80 -12.57
CA LYS A 71 5.62 -8.87 -13.51
C LYS A 71 6.59 -7.93 -12.79
N LEU A 72 6.19 -7.39 -11.64
CA LEU A 72 7.03 -6.50 -10.85
C LEU A 72 8.26 -7.21 -10.27
N ILE A 73 8.10 -8.46 -9.81
CA ILE A 73 9.23 -9.28 -9.33
C ILE A 73 10.23 -9.52 -10.47
N ASN A 74 9.74 -9.97 -11.63
CA ASN A 74 10.60 -10.31 -12.77
C ASN A 74 11.29 -9.07 -13.38
N ARG A 75 10.65 -7.89 -13.33
CA ARG A 75 11.26 -6.60 -13.74
C ARG A 75 12.59 -6.36 -13.01
N ASN A 76 12.65 -6.66 -11.72
CA ASN A 76 13.89 -6.56 -10.96
C ASN A 76 14.92 -7.62 -11.36
N SER A 77 14.50 -8.86 -11.60
CA SER A 77 15.42 -9.93 -12.04
C SER A 77 16.12 -9.62 -13.36
N TYR A 78 15.39 -9.10 -14.36
CA TYR A 78 16.00 -8.69 -15.63
C TYR A 78 16.99 -7.53 -15.48
N LEU A 79 16.71 -6.58 -14.58
CA LEU A 79 17.65 -5.50 -14.26
C LEU A 79 18.93 -6.04 -13.62
N PHE A 80 18.83 -7.01 -12.71
CA PHE A 80 20.01 -7.65 -12.11
C PHE A 80 20.84 -8.45 -13.13
N GLU A 81 20.19 -9.17 -14.06
CA GLU A 81 20.90 -9.89 -15.13
C GLU A 81 21.60 -8.91 -16.10
N PHE A 82 20.95 -7.81 -16.44
CA PHE A 82 21.52 -6.77 -17.31
C PHE A 82 22.72 -6.07 -16.66
N GLU A 83 22.63 -5.70 -15.38
CA GLU A 83 23.75 -5.16 -14.60
C GLU A 83 24.95 -6.11 -14.60
N HIS A 84 24.71 -7.42 -14.41
CA HIS A 84 25.77 -8.42 -14.45
C HIS A 84 26.41 -8.52 -15.85
N PHE A 85 25.59 -8.48 -16.91
CA PHE A 85 26.05 -8.52 -18.29
C PHE A 85 26.90 -7.30 -18.65
N ILE A 86 26.45 -6.09 -18.29
CA ILE A 86 27.21 -4.85 -18.52
C ILE A 86 28.53 -4.85 -17.76
N ARG A 87 28.55 -5.33 -16.50
CA ARG A 87 29.79 -5.41 -15.71
C ARG A 87 30.80 -6.38 -16.34
N LYS A 88 30.34 -7.47 -16.95
CA LYS A 88 31.19 -8.43 -17.68
C LYS A 88 31.83 -7.79 -18.91
N PHE A 89 31.11 -6.96 -19.66
CA PHE A 89 31.69 -6.25 -20.82
C PHE A 89 32.67 -5.16 -20.41
N LYS A 90 32.42 -4.47 -19.30
CA LYS A 90 33.31 -3.41 -18.80
C LYS A 90 34.64 -3.94 -18.22
N SER A 91 34.76 -5.25 -17.97
CA SER A 91 36.02 -5.88 -17.55
C SER A 91 36.82 -6.50 -18.71
N LEU A 92 36.32 -6.38 -19.94
CA LEU A 92 36.91 -6.93 -21.17
C LEU A 92 37.38 -5.82 -22.14
N SER A 93 37.29 -4.56 -21.71
CA SER A 93 37.86 -3.36 -22.34
C SER A 93 38.79 -2.66 -21.34
#